data_AF-A0A380FLU6-F1
#
_entry.id   AF-A0A380FLU6-F1
#
_cell.length_a   1.000
_cell.length_b   1.000
_cell.length_c   1.000
_cell.angle_alpha   90.00
_cell.angle_beta   90.00
_cell.angle_gamma   90.00
#
_symmetry.space_group_name_H-M   'P 1'
#
loop_
_entity.id
_entity.type
_entity.pdbx_description
1 polymer ?
#
loop_
_entity_poly.entity_id
_entity_poly.type
_entity_poly.pdbx_seq_one_letter_code
_entity_poly.pdbx_strand_id
1 'polypeptide(L)'
;MGKQKKSEKINLSQLVLLGLGSLIGSGWLFGAWEASSIAGPAAIISWIIGFVVIGSIAYNYIEIGTMFPQSGGMSNYAQYTHGSLLGFIAAWANWVSLVTIIPIEAVSAVQYMSSWPWEWAKFTSGLMKGGTISNSGLFAVFIIIIIFSLLKLLVS
;
A
#
# COMPACT_ATOMS: atom_id res chain seq x y z
N MET A 1 -0.71 42.45 2.78
CA MET A 1 -0.25 41.73 1.57
C MET A 1 0.28 40.36 1.98
N GLY A 2 -0.52 39.31 1.80
CA GLY A 2 -0.12 37.94 2.13
C GLY A 2 0.91 37.42 1.12
N LYS A 3 2.04 36.90 1.61
CA LYS A 3 3.11 36.34 0.79
C LYS A 3 2.56 35.12 0.02
N GLN A 4 2.44 35.24 -1.29
CA GLN A 4 2.15 34.12 -2.20
C GLN A 4 3.31 33.11 -2.10
N LYS A 5 3.02 31.92 -1.55
CA LYS A 5 3.97 30.82 -1.39
C LYS A 5 4.33 30.33 -2.80
N LYS A 6 5.59 30.54 -3.21
CA LYS A 6 6.11 30.11 -4.52
C LYS A 6 5.96 28.59 -4.63
N SER A 7 4.99 28.13 -5.41
CA SER A 7 4.85 26.71 -5.75
C SER A 7 6.08 26.32 -6.55
N GLU A 8 6.99 25.52 -5.98
CA GLU A 8 8.00 24.86 -6.78
C GLU A 8 7.28 24.00 -7.82
N LYS A 9 7.58 24.26 -9.10
CA LYS A 9 7.01 23.46 -10.19
C LYS A 9 7.70 22.10 -10.15
N ILE A 10 6.96 21.09 -9.74
CA ILE A 10 7.45 19.71 -9.72
C ILE A 10 7.65 19.26 -11.17
N ASN A 11 8.84 18.78 -11.51
CA ASN A 11 9.13 18.25 -12.84
C ASN A 11 8.44 16.90 -13.06
N LEU A 12 8.15 16.56 -14.32
CA LEU A 12 7.55 15.26 -14.69
C LEU A 12 8.30 14.06 -14.10
N SER A 13 9.64 14.09 -14.15
CA SER A 13 10.47 13.05 -13.56
C SER A 13 10.29 12.94 -12.04
N GLN A 14 10.18 14.07 -11.34
CA GLN A 14 9.94 14.09 -9.89
C GLN A 14 8.54 13.56 -9.55
N LEU A 15 7.51 13.90 -10.36
CA LEU A 15 6.16 13.35 -10.19
C LEU A 15 6.14 11.83 -10.40
N VAL A 16 6.81 11.35 -11.46
CA VAL A 16 6.91 9.91 -11.74
C VAL A 16 7.66 9.20 -10.64
N LEU A 17 8.80 9.72 -10.18
CA LEU A 17 9.57 9.14 -9.08
C LEU A 17 8.80 9.14 -7.77
N LEU A 18 8.00 10.18 -7.49
CA LEU A 18 7.15 10.23 -6.31
C LEU A 18 6.03 9.19 -6.38
N GLY A 19 5.41 9.02 -7.55
CA GLY A 19 4.41 7.97 -7.78
C GLY A 19 5.02 6.56 -7.70
N LEU A 20 6.20 6.34 -8.26
CA LEU A 20 6.91 5.06 -8.16
C LEU A 20 7.31 4.77 -6.70
N GLY A 21 7.80 5.77 -5.98
CA GLY A 21 8.17 5.65 -4.57
C GLY A 21 6.99 5.34 -3.67
N SER A 22 5.78 5.82 -3.98
CA SER A 22 4.57 5.45 -3.23
C SER A 22 4.04 4.06 -3.55
N LEU A 23 4.35 3.50 -4.73
CA LEU A 23 3.97 2.14 -5.13
C LEU A 23 4.90 1.08 -4.52
N ILE A 24 6.18 1.40 -4.28
CA ILE A 24 7.17 0.48 -3.70
C ILE A 24 7.02 0.48 -2.16
N GLY A 25 6.13 -0.38 -1.66
CA GLY A 25 5.93 -0.63 -0.22
C GLY A 25 6.26 -2.06 0.20
N SER A 26 6.06 -2.39 1.49
CA SER A 26 6.27 -3.75 2.01
C SER A 26 5.42 -4.80 1.28
N GLY A 27 4.22 -4.43 0.83
CA GLY A 27 3.33 -5.29 0.06
C GLY A 27 3.87 -5.76 -1.29
N TRP A 28 4.76 -4.98 -1.94
CA TRP A 28 5.41 -5.41 -3.19
C TRP A 28 6.39 -6.56 -2.95
N LEU A 29 7.21 -6.44 -1.90
CA LEU A 29 8.18 -7.46 -1.50
C LEU A 29 7.51 -8.74 -1.00
N PHE A 30 6.54 -8.62 -0.09
CA PHE A 30 5.86 -9.78 0.48
C PHE A 30 4.87 -10.41 -0.49
N GLY A 31 4.17 -9.61 -1.31
CA GLY A 31 3.30 -10.13 -2.36
C GLY A 31 4.08 -10.91 -3.43
N ALA A 32 5.24 -10.41 -3.85
CA ALA A 32 6.11 -11.12 -4.78
C ALA A 32 6.69 -12.42 -4.18
N TRP A 33 7.11 -12.38 -2.90
CA TRP A 33 7.58 -13.56 -2.19
C TRP A 33 6.47 -14.61 -2.09
N GLU A 34 5.30 -14.25 -1.58
CA GLU A 34 4.19 -15.19 -1.40
C GLU A 34 3.73 -15.79 -2.73
N ALA A 35 3.58 -14.96 -3.77
CA ALA A 35 3.23 -15.44 -5.11
C ALA A 35 4.26 -16.44 -5.65
N SER A 36 5.56 -16.19 -5.43
CA SER A 36 6.64 -17.11 -5.80
C SER A 36 6.65 -18.38 -4.93
N SER A 37 6.35 -18.27 -3.64
CA SER A 37 6.30 -19.40 -2.71
C SER A 37 5.17 -20.37 -3.05
N ILE A 38 4.02 -19.85 -3.49
CA ILE A 38 2.85 -20.66 -3.85
C ILE A 38 2.97 -21.20 -5.28
N ALA A 39 3.27 -20.35 -6.26
CA ALA A 39 3.24 -20.73 -7.69
C ALA A 39 4.60 -21.18 -8.25
N GLY A 40 5.70 -20.99 -7.51
CA GLY A 40 7.05 -21.28 -7.99
C GLY A 40 7.42 -20.43 -9.21
N PRO A 41 8.17 -20.96 -10.19
CA PRO A 41 8.54 -20.24 -11.41
C PRO A 41 7.35 -19.72 -12.23
N ALA A 42 6.15 -20.30 -12.05
CA ALA A 42 4.93 -19.88 -12.73
C ALA A 42 4.38 -18.54 -12.21
N ALA A 43 4.90 -17.99 -11.10
CA ALA A 43 4.51 -16.69 -10.56
C ALA A 43 4.65 -15.55 -11.58
N ILE A 44 5.56 -15.68 -12.55
CA ILE A 44 5.74 -14.71 -13.65
C ILE A 44 4.45 -14.53 -14.47
N ILE A 45 3.65 -15.60 -14.63
CA ILE A 45 2.37 -15.53 -15.36
C ILE A 45 1.38 -14.66 -14.59
N SER A 46 1.33 -14.77 -13.25
CA SER A 46 0.49 -13.92 -12.41
C SER A 46 0.88 -12.45 -12.53
N TRP A 47 2.19 -12.14 -12.61
CA TRP A 47 2.68 -10.79 -12.85
C TRP A 47 2.22 -10.20 -14.18
N ILE A 48 2.25 -10.98 -15.25
CA ILE A 48 1.80 -10.54 -16.58
C ILE A 48 0.29 -10.24 -16.56
N ILE A 49 -0.51 -11.13 -15.97
CA ILE A 49 -1.95 -10.92 -15.84
C ILE A 49 -2.25 -9.67 -15.00
N GLY A 50 -1.55 -9.51 -13.87
CA GLY A 50 -1.67 -8.34 -13.02
C GLY A 50 -1.34 -7.03 -13.75
N PHE A 51 -0.28 -7.04 -14.57
CA PHE A 51 0.09 -5.90 -15.41
C PHE A 51 -1.01 -5.56 -16.42
N VAL A 52 -1.60 -6.55 -17.09
CA VAL A 52 -2.70 -6.31 -18.05
C VAL A 52 -3.91 -5.69 -17.36
N VAL A 53 -4.35 -6.26 -16.23
CA VAL A 53 -5.52 -5.78 -15.49
C VAL A 53 -5.32 -4.36 -14.96
N ILE A 54 -4.19 -4.11 -14.28
CA ILE A 54 -3.88 -2.78 -13.74
C ILE A 54 -3.65 -1.78 -14.88
N GLY A 55 -3.04 -2.21 -15.99
CA GLY A 55 -2.83 -1.41 -17.18
C GLY A 55 -4.15 -0.94 -17.81
N SER A 56 -5.16 -1.82 -17.91
CA SER A 56 -6.49 -1.44 -18.38
C SER A 56 -7.16 -0.39 -17.50
N ILE A 57 -7.01 -0.51 -16.17
CA ILE A 57 -7.53 0.48 -15.22
C ILE A 57 -6.78 1.81 -15.38
N ALA A 58 -5.45 1.78 -15.42
CA ALA A 58 -4.61 2.96 -15.57
C ALA A 58 -4.92 3.72 -16.88
N TYR A 59 -5.16 3.01 -17.97
CA TYR A 59 -5.54 3.60 -19.25
C TYR A 59 -6.82 4.44 -19.13
N ASN A 60 -7.86 3.88 -18.50
CA ASN A 60 -9.11 4.61 -18.27
C ASN A 60 -8.90 5.86 -17.38
N TYR A 61 -8.03 5.77 -16.37
CA TYR A 61 -7.67 6.92 -15.53
C TYR A 61 -6.92 8.02 -16.30
N ILE A 62 -6.06 7.65 -17.25
CA ILE A 62 -5.35 8.62 -18.09
C ILE A 62 -6.34 9.35 -19.00
N GLU A 63 -7.30 8.65 -19.60
CA GLU A 63 -8.35 9.28 -20.41
C GLU A 63 -9.17 10.30 -19.61
N ILE A 64 -9.61 9.92 -18.40
CA ILE A 64 -10.40 10.81 -17.54
C ILE A 64 -9.54 11.99 -17.04
N GLY A 65 -8.30 11.73 -16.64
CA GLY A 65 -7.37 12.73 -16.13
C GLY A 65 -6.93 13.76 -17.17
N THR A 66 -6.92 13.40 -18.46
CA THR A 66 -6.66 14.35 -19.55
C THR A 66 -7.90 15.16 -19.94
N MET A 67 -9.12 14.61 -19.77
CA MET A 67 -10.37 15.33 -20.01
C MET A 67 -10.74 16.33 -18.90
N PHE A 68 -10.39 16.06 -17.64
CA PHE A 68 -10.74 16.92 -16.50
C PHE A 68 -9.49 17.35 -15.70
N PRO A 69 -8.79 18.43 -16.10
CA PRO A 69 -7.59 18.91 -15.40
C PRO A 69 -7.95 19.72 -14.14
N GLN A 70 -8.71 19.15 -13.20
CA GLN A 70 -9.03 19.79 -11.91
C GLN A 70 -8.25 19.16 -10.75
N SER A 71 -7.75 20.02 -9.86
CA SER A 71 -7.05 19.63 -8.63
C SER A 71 -8.04 19.08 -7.59
N GLY A 72 -8.34 17.77 -7.65
CA GLY A 72 -9.33 17.14 -6.77
C GLY A 72 -9.18 15.62 -6.51
N GLY A 73 -8.26 14.95 -7.21
CA GLY A 73 -7.96 13.52 -6.98
C GLY A 73 -9.04 12.53 -7.44
N MET A 74 -8.70 11.24 -7.34
CA MET A 74 -9.53 10.08 -7.75
C MET A 74 -10.96 10.09 -7.19
N SER A 75 -11.17 10.64 -5.99
CA SER A 75 -12.48 10.69 -5.33
C SER A 75 -13.47 11.63 -6.03
N ASN A 76 -12.99 12.70 -6.66
CA ASN A 76 -13.87 13.65 -7.34
C ASN A 76 -14.34 13.09 -8.70
N TYR A 77 -13.49 12.36 -9.42
CA TYR A 77 -13.84 11.78 -10.73
C TYR A 77 -14.98 10.73 -10.64
N ALA A 78 -15.01 9.92 -9.59
CA ALA A 78 -16.06 8.92 -9.36
C ALA A 78 -17.41 9.59 -9.05
N GLN A 79 -17.39 10.70 -8.31
CA GLN A 79 -18.60 11.45 -7.96
C GLN A 79 -19.17 12.22 -9.17
N TYR A 80 -18.31 12.70 -10.07
CA TYR A 80 -18.72 13.40 -11.29
C TYR A 80 -19.28 12.47 -12.38
N THR A 81 -18.79 11.23 -12.50
CA THR A 81 -19.16 10.33 -13.60
C THR A 81 -20.33 9.40 -13.31
N HIS A 82 -20.49 8.95 -12.05
CA HIS A 82 -21.44 7.87 -11.72
C HIS A 82 -22.39 8.19 -10.54
N GLY A 83 -22.37 9.43 -10.02
CA GLY A 83 -23.29 9.89 -8.99
C GLY A 83 -22.86 9.58 -7.54
N SER A 84 -23.69 9.97 -6.58
CA SER A 84 -23.38 9.92 -5.14
C SER A 84 -23.16 8.50 -4.59
N LEU A 85 -23.77 7.48 -5.19
CA LEU A 85 -23.65 6.08 -4.77
C LEU A 85 -22.25 5.51 -5.05
N LEU A 86 -21.71 5.71 -6.25
CA LEU A 86 -20.36 5.26 -6.57
C LEU A 86 -19.30 6.09 -5.84
N GLY A 87 -19.56 7.39 -5.63
CA GLY A 87 -18.73 8.21 -4.74
C GLY A 87 -18.71 7.68 -3.30
N PHE A 88 -19.86 7.24 -2.77
CA PHE A 88 -19.95 6.61 -1.45
C PHE A 88 -19.19 5.28 -1.40
N ILE A 89 -19.36 4.39 -2.39
CA ILE A 89 -18.62 3.11 -2.46
C ILE A 89 -17.12 3.35 -2.57
N ALA A 90 -16.67 4.30 -3.40
CA ALA A 90 -15.27 4.65 -3.53
C ALA A 90 -14.69 5.25 -2.24
N ALA A 91 -15.44 6.12 -1.55
CA ALA A 91 -15.05 6.66 -0.25
C ALA A 91 -14.96 5.57 0.82
N TRP A 92 -15.91 4.62 0.82
CA TRP A 92 -15.89 3.46 1.71
C TRP A 92 -14.73 2.52 1.43
N ALA A 93 -14.47 2.21 0.15
CA ALA A 93 -13.33 1.40 -0.26
C ALA A 93 -12.00 2.06 0.12
N ASN A 94 -11.91 3.39 -0.05
CA ASN A 94 -10.75 4.17 0.40
C ASN A 94 -10.61 4.11 1.93
N TRP A 95 -11.70 4.25 2.68
CA TRP A 95 -11.67 4.15 4.14
C TRP A 95 -11.22 2.76 4.62
N VAL A 96 -11.77 1.68 4.03
CA VAL A 96 -11.35 0.31 4.32
C VAL A 96 -9.88 0.11 3.98
N SER A 97 -9.41 0.62 2.84
CA SER A 97 -8.00 0.58 2.47
C SER A 97 -7.11 1.29 3.49
N LEU A 98 -7.52 2.47 3.97
CA LEU A 98 -6.79 3.21 4.99
C LEU A 98 -6.72 2.43 6.32
N VAL A 99 -7.80 1.75 6.72
CA VAL A 99 -7.84 0.94 7.94
C VAL A 99 -6.96 -0.31 7.81
N THR A 100 -6.90 -0.95 6.65
CA THR A 100 -6.11 -2.18 6.44
C THR A 100 -4.60 -1.95 6.34
N ILE A 101 -4.15 -0.71 6.10
CA ILE A 101 -2.73 -0.36 6.05
C ILE A 101 -2.03 -0.53 7.42
N ILE A 102 -2.73 -0.28 8.54
CA ILE A 102 -2.11 -0.43 9.87
C ILE A 102 -1.75 -1.91 10.16
N PRO A 103 -2.67 -2.88 10.03
CA PRO A 103 -2.32 -4.27 10.27
C PRO A 103 -1.34 -4.83 9.23
N ILE A 104 -1.38 -4.39 7.96
CA ILE A 104 -0.44 -4.91 6.95
C ILE A 104 1.02 -4.51 7.25
N GLU A 105 1.23 -3.28 7.74
CA GLU A 105 2.55 -2.82 8.18
C GLU A 105 3.02 -3.57 9.43
N ALA A 106 2.12 -3.81 10.39
CA ALA A 106 2.45 -4.54 11.61
C ALA A 106 2.85 -6.00 11.33
N VAL A 107 2.09 -6.70 10.48
CA VAL A 107 2.43 -8.05 10.03
C VAL A 107 3.76 -8.08 9.29
N SER A 108 3.97 -7.13 8.38
CA SER A 108 5.25 -6.95 7.66
C SER A 108 6.42 -6.76 8.62
N ALA A 109 6.27 -5.95 9.68
CA ALA A 109 7.30 -5.72 10.67
C ALA A 109 7.66 -7.00 11.45
N VAL A 110 6.66 -7.78 11.87
CA VAL A 110 6.89 -9.10 12.49
C VAL A 110 7.57 -10.06 11.53
N GLN A 111 7.16 -10.05 10.25
CA GLN A 111 7.75 -10.86 9.20
C GLN A 111 9.25 -10.55 9.04
N TYR A 112 9.59 -9.26 8.97
CA TYR A 112 10.97 -8.81 8.89
C TYR A 112 11.78 -9.20 10.13
N MET A 113 11.25 -8.95 11.34
CA MET A 113 11.95 -9.28 12.59
C MET A 113 12.21 -10.77 12.74
N SER A 114 11.31 -11.62 12.26
CA SER A 114 11.49 -13.08 12.29
C SER A 114 12.53 -13.58 11.27
N SER A 115 12.85 -12.78 10.25
CA SER A 115 13.84 -13.12 9.22
C SER A 115 15.29 -12.76 9.58
N TRP A 116 15.51 -12.11 10.73
CA TRP A 116 16.84 -11.66 11.14
C TRP A 116 17.77 -12.82 11.53
N PRO A 117 18.98 -12.91 10.94
CA PRO A 117 19.90 -14.02 11.19
C PRO A 117 20.74 -13.86 12.48
N TRP A 118 20.49 -12.82 13.27
CA TRP A 118 21.34 -12.46 14.40
C TRP A 118 20.98 -13.23 15.68
N GLU A 119 21.99 -13.65 16.45
CA GLU A 119 21.77 -14.47 17.66
C GLU A 119 20.92 -13.79 18.74
N TRP A 120 21.06 -12.47 18.90
CA TRP A 120 20.23 -11.68 19.82
C TRP A 120 18.77 -11.60 19.38
N ALA A 121 18.48 -11.86 18.11
CA ALA A 121 17.15 -11.90 17.52
C ALA A 121 16.60 -13.34 17.39
N LYS A 122 17.29 -14.39 17.86
CA LYS A 122 16.76 -15.76 17.78
C LYS A 122 15.40 -15.92 18.49
N PHE A 123 15.07 -15.09 19.47
CA PHE A 123 13.75 -15.09 20.12
C PHE A 123 12.60 -14.71 19.17
N THR A 124 12.88 -13.90 18.12
CA THR A 124 11.88 -13.50 17.11
C THR A 124 11.66 -14.55 16.04
N SER A 125 12.59 -15.50 15.87
CA SER A 125 12.43 -16.62 14.92
C SER A 125 11.29 -17.58 15.29
N GLY A 126 10.83 -17.58 16.55
CA GLY A 126 9.65 -18.31 17.01
C GLY A 126 8.31 -17.62 16.74
N LEU A 127 8.32 -16.41 16.17
CA LEU A 127 7.10 -15.65 15.85
C LEU A 127 6.40 -16.20 14.60
N MET A 128 7.14 -16.86 13.71
CA MET A 128 6.61 -17.60 12.57
C MET A 128 7.02 -19.06 12.59
N LYS A 129 6.06 -19.95 12.46
CA LYS A 129 6.30 -21.40 12.28
C LYS A 129 5.69 -21.84 10.95
N GLY A 130 6.53 -22.37 10.07
CA GLY A 130 6.09 -22.98 8.81
C GLY A 130 5.36 -22.03 7.85
N GLY A 131 5.75 -20.75 7.80
CA GLY A 131 5.12 -19.75 6.93
C GLY A 131 3.83 -19.12 7.47
N THR A 132 3.42 -19.48 8.69
CA THR A 132 2.26 -18.87 9.36
C THR A 132 2.67 -18.21 10.68
N ILE A 133 1.95 -17.14 11.04
CA ILE A 133 2.16 -16.42 12.30
C ILE A 133 1.74 -17.33 13.45
N SER A 134 2.69 -17.66 14.34
CA SER A 134 2.42 -18.47 15.54
C SER A 134 1.49 -17.71 16.50
N ASN A 135 0.80 -18.40 17.41
CA ASN A 135 -0.04 -17.74 18.44
C ASN A 135 0.76 -16.71 19.27
N SER A 136 2.05 -16.93 19.49
CA SER A 136 2.98 -15.97 20.10
C SER A 136 3.31 -14.79 19.18
N GLY A 137 3.41 -15.02 17.87
CA GLY A 137 3.58 -14.00 16.83
C GLY A 137 2.38 -13.07 16.71
N LEU A 138 1.17 -13.61 16.86
CA LEU A 138 -0.07 -12.85 16.80
C LEU A 138 -0.14 -11.81 17.93
N PHE A 139 0.32 -12.17 19.13
CA PHE A 139 0.41 -11.22 20.25
C PHE A 139 1.40 -10.08 19.97
N ALA A 140 2.54 -10.38 19.34
CA ALA A 140 3.50 -9.36 18.92
C ALA A 140 2.92 -8.44 17.82
N VAL A 141 2.16 -9.00 16.86
CA VAL A 141 1.44 -8.20 15.85
C VAL A 141 0.47 -7.24 16.53
N PHE A 142 -0.32 -7.69 17.52
CA PHE A 142 -1.23 -6.80 18.25
C PHE A 142 -0.52 -5.64 18.94
N ILE A 143 0.61 -5.89 19.59
CA ILE A 143 1.42 -4.84 20.23
C ILE A 143 1.91 -3.83 19.18
N ILE A 144 2.40 -4.31 18.03
CA ILE A 144 2.92 -3.45 16.97
C ILE A 144 1.79 -2.67 16.30
N ILE A 145 0.61 -3.24 16.13
CA ILE A 145 -0.58 -2.53 15.65
C ILE A 145 -0.87 -1.34 16.56
N ILE A 146 -0.84 -1.52 17.88
CA ILE A 146 -1.07 -0.44 18.85
C ILE A 146 0.02 0.63 18.72
N ILE A 147 1.30 0.23 18.64
CA ILE A 147 2.41 1.17 18.47
C ILE A 147 2.29 1.97 17.18
N PHE A 148 2.03 1.31 16.04
CA PHE A 148 1.89 1.97 14.74
C PHE A 148 0.64 2.84 14.66
N SER A 149 -0.47 2.40 15.26
CA SER A 149 -1.68 3.22 15.37
C SER A 149 -1.42 4.49 16.17
N LEU A 150 -0.74 4.40 17.32
CA LEU A 150 -0.37 5.56 18.15
C LEU A 150 0.61 6.50 17.43
N LEU A 151 1.60 5.95 16.73
CA LEU A 151 2.59 6.74 16.01
C LEU A 151 1.94 7.50 14.85
N LYS A 152 1.09 6.82 14.07
CA LYS A 152 0.31 7.47 12.99
C LYS A 152 -0.66 8.52 13.52
N LEU A 153 -1.25 8.31 14.69
CA LEU A 153 -2.13 9.27 15.34
C LEU A 153 -1.39 10.49 15.91
N LEU A 154 -0.11 10.35 16.26
CA LEU A 154 0.73 11.45 16.76
C LEU A 154 1.36 12.29 15.64
N VAL A 155 1.47 11.72 14.43
CA VAL A 155 2.01 12.39 13.23
C VAL A 155 0.89 13.00 12.36
N SER A 156 -0.37 12.59 12.56
CA SER A 156 -1.59 13.17 11.98
C SER A 156 -1.93 14.53 12.58
#